data_AF-A0A439V3M5-F1
#
_entry.id   AF-A0A439V3M5-F1
#
_cell.length_a   1.000
_cell.length_b   1.000
_cell.length_c   1.000
_cell.angle_alpha   90.00
_cell.angle_beta   90.00
_cell.angle_gamma   90.00
#
_symmetry.space_group_name_H-M   'P 1'
#
loop_
_entity.id
_entity.type
_entity.pdbx_description
1 polymer ?
#
loop_
_entity_poly.entity_id
_entity_poly.type
_entity_poly.pdbx_seq_one_letter_code
_entity_poly.pdbx_strand_id
1 'polypeptide(L)' 'MSMLESLGRYGAAIRNAHDHNKARRLLNSLPPEIQKDIGWPVSPRSSEKASLISAIWSAAR' A
#
# COMPACT_ATOMS: atom_id res chain seq x y z
N MET A 1 28.51 10.42 -14.19
CA MET A 1 27.08 10.11 -14.36
C MET A 1 26.42 11.22 -15.14
N SER A 2 25.65 10.88 -16.16
CA SER A 2 24.88 11.85 -16.95
C SER A 2 23.57 12.22 -16.23
N MET A 3 23.09 13.45 -16.40
CA MET A 3 21.78 13.87 -15.86
C MET A 3 20.62 13.01 -16.40
N LEU A 4 20.72 12.55 -17.65
CA LEU A 4 19.73 11.68 -18.29
C LEU A 4 19.73 10.26 -17.69
N GLU A 5 20.91 9.75 -17.34
CA GLU A 5 21.07 8.46 -16.68
C GLU A 5 20.42 8.46 -15.29
N SER A 6 20.64 9.52 -14.52
CA SER A 6 19.99 9.72 -13.22
C SER A 6 18.46 9.78 -13.37
N LEU A 7 17.94 10.52 -14.36
CA LEU A 7 16.51 10.60 -14.62
C LEU A 7 15.90 9.23 -14.94
N GLY A 8 16.56 8.43 -15.77
CA GLY A 8 16.14 7.06 -16.08
C GLY A 8 16.05 6.18 -14.84
N ARG A 9 17.02 6.28 -13.92
CA ARG A 9 17.03 5.54 -12.65
C ARG A 9 15.88 5.95 -11.74
N TYR A 10 15.58 7.24 -11.63
CA TYR A 10 14.44 7.72 -10.85
C TYR A 10 13.11 7.24 -11.42
N GLY A 11 12.94 7.29 -12.75
CA GLY A 11 11.74 6.77 -13.40
C GLY A 11 11.52 5.28 -13.14
N ALA A 12 12.58 4.48 -13.22
CA ALA A 12 12.51 3.05 -12.90
C ALA A 12 12.15 2.80 -11.42
N ALA A 13 12.73 3.58 -10.50
CA ALA A 13 12.40 3.48 -9.07
C ALA A 13 10.93 3.81 -8.78
N ILE A 14 10.40 4.87 -9.41
CA ILE A 14 8.98 5.25 -9.28
C ILE A 14 8.07 4.13 -9.81
N ARG A 15 8.38 3.56 -10.97
CA ARG A 15 7.62 2.45 -11.55
C ARG A 15 7.63 1.23 -10.64
N ASN A 16 8.79 0.84 -10.12
CA ASN A 16 8.90 -0.28 -9.18
C ASN A 16 8.09 -0.05 -7.91
N ALA A 17 8.14 1.16 -7.35
CA ALA A 17 7.34 1.52 -6.18
C ALA A 17 5.83 1.48 -6.48
N HIS A 18 5.42 1.92 -7.67
CA HIS A 18 4.03 1.85 -8.12
C HIS A 18 3.55 0.39 -8.24
N ASP A 19 4.33 -0.47 -8.90
CA ASP A 19 3.96 -1.87 -9.12
C ASP A 19 3.92 -2.66 -7.81
N HIS A 20 4.85 -2.39 -6.89
CA HIS A 20 4.84 -2.95 -5.54
C HIS A 20 3.58 -2.53 -4.76
N ASN A 21 3.20 -1.24 -4.83
CA ASN A 21 1.98 -0.77 -4.19
C ASN A 21 0.71 -1.38 -4.80
N LYS A 22 0.69 -1.58 -6.12
CA LYS A 22 -0.42 -2.26 -6.80
C LYS A 22 -0.55 -3.72 -6.33
N ALA A 23 0.55 -4.46 -6.28
CA ALA A 23 0.58 -5.84 -5.77
C ALA A 23 0.06 -5.90 -4.32
N ARG A 24 0.55 -5.01 -3.46
CA ARG A 24 0.10 -4.91 -2.06
C ARG A 24 -1.40 -4.62 -1.93
N ARG A 25 -1.97 -3.76 -2.79
CA ARG A 25 -3.42 -3.50 -2.81
C ARG A 25 -4.22 -4.73 -3.22
N LEU A 26 -3.75 -5.47 -4.23
CA LEU A 26 -4.40 -6.71 -4.65
C LEU A 26 -4.39 -7.76 -3.53
N LEU A 27 -3.25 -7.96 -2.87
CA LEU A 27 -3.15 -8.89 -1.74
C LEU A 27 -4.08 -8.49 -0.58
N ASN A 28 -4.16 -7.19 -0.26
CA ASN A 28 -5.08 -6.69 0.75
C ASN A 28 -6.56 -6.77 0.35
N SER A 29 -6.86 -6.95 -0.95
CA SER A 29 -8.23 -7.13 -1.44
C SER A 29 -8.71 -8.58 -1.39
N LEU A 30 -7.80 -9.53 -1.16
CA LEU A 30 -8.16 -10.94 -0.99
C LEU A 30 -9.03 -11.14 0.26
N PRO A 31 -9.89 -12.17 0.30
CA PRO A 31 -10.57 -12.57 1.53
C PRO A 31 -9.59 -12.84 2.70
N PRO A 32 -9.96 -12.52 3.96
CA PRO A 32 -9.10 -12.73 5.12
C PRO A 32 -8.62 -14.17 5.30
N GLU A 33 -9.42 -15.15 4.89
CA GLU A 33 -9.09 -16.57 4.92
C GLU A 33 -7.88 -16.85 4.03
N ILE A 34 -7.94 -16.39 2.78
CA ILE A 34 -6.84 -16.55 1.82
C ILE A 34 -5.59 -15.78 2.27
N GLN A 35 -5.75 -14.58 2.84
CA GLN A 35 -4.61 -13.83 3.39
C GLN A 35 -3.91 -14.63 4.51
N LYS A 36 -4.67 -15.29 5.40
CA LYS A 36 -4.09 -16.15 6.45
C LYS A 36 -3.40 -17.38 5.87
N ASP A 37 -4.03 -18.04 4.90
CA ASP A 37 -3.51 -19.28 4.30
C ASP A 37 -2.14 -19.06 3.63
N ILE A 38 -1.91 -17.89 3.04
CA ILE A 38 -0.63 -17.55 2.40
C ILE A 38 0.34 -16.81 3.35
N GLY A 39 0.00 -16.66 4.63
CA GLY A 39 0.80 -15.92 5.62
C GLY A 39 0.88 -14.40 5.37
N TRP A 40 -0.05 -13.83 4.60
CA TRP A 40 -0.15 -12.40 4.37
C TRP A 40 -0.79 -11.69 5.58
N PRO A 41 -0.27 -10.53 6.03
CA PRO A 41 -0.87 -9.80 7.13
C PRO A 41 -2.30 -9.39 6.78
N VAL A 42 -3.25 -9.80 7.62
CA VAL A 42 -4.67 -9.45 7.45
C VAL A 42 -4.82 -7.94 7.59
N SER A 43 -4.98 -7.24 6.47
CA SER A 43 -5.18 -5.80 6.51
C SER A 43 -6.58 -5.50 7.07
N PRO A 44 -6.72 -4.56 8.03
CA PRO A 44 -8.02 -4.04 8.42
C PRO A 44 -8.76 -3.57 7.17
N ARG A 45 -10.06 -3.83 7.10
CA ARG A 45 -10.88 -3.44 5.94
C ARG A 45 -10.76 -1.93 5.73
N SER A 46 -10.84 -1.49 4.49
CA SER A 46 -10.76 -0.05 4.15
C SER A 46 -11.75 0.79 4.94
N SER A 47 -12.94 0.24 5.25
CA SER A 47 -13.95 0.85 6.12
C SER A 47 -13.47 1.04 7.55
N GLU A 48 -12.81 0.05 8.15
CA GLU A 48 -12.27 0.12 9.51
C GLU A 48 -11.14 1.14 9.63
N LYS A 49 -10.28 1.23 8.60
CA LYS A 49 -9.25 2.27 8.53
C LYS A 49 -9.86 3.66 8.40
N ALA A 50 -10.87 3.83 7.57
CA ALA A 50 -11.57 5.11 7.43
C ALA A 50 -12.24 5.53 8.75
N SER A 51 -12.89 4.59 9.43
CA SER A 51 -13.47 4.81 10.77
C SER A 51 -12.40 5.17 11.80
N LEU A 52 -11.27 4.45 11.86
CA LEU A 52 -10.17 4.75 12.78
C LEU A 52 -9.58 6.15 12.51
N ILE A 53 -9.34 6.50 11.25
CA ILE A 53 -8.83 7.82 10.86
C ILE A 53 -9.82 8.90 11.30
N SER A 54 -11.12 8.70 11.07
CA SER A 54 -12.15 9.65 11.52
C SER A 54 -12.20 9.79 13.04
N ALA A 55 -12.04 8.69 13.78
CA ALA A 55 -12.02 8.69 15.25
C ALA A 55 -10.82 9.47 15.79
N ILE A 56 -9.62 9.24 15.22
CA ILE A 56 -8.40 9.99 15.57
C ILE A 56 -8.60 11.49 15.32
N TRP A 57 -9.13 11.86 14.15
CA TRP A 57 -9.41 13.26 13.84
C TRP A 57 -10.47 13.89 14.73
N SER A 58 -11.47 13.12 15.18
CA SER A 58 -12.48 13.62 16.13
C SER A 58 -11.93 13.78 17.54
N ALA A 59 -10.99 12.93 17.97
CA ALA A 59 -10.38 12.98 19.29
C ALA A 59 -9.29 14.06 19.41
N ALA A 60 -8.74 14.51 18.29
CA ALA A 60 -7.76 15.59 18.22
C ALA A 60 -8.39 17.00 18.18
N ARG A 61 -9.73 17.10 18.22
CA ARG A 61 -10.49 18.35 18.23
C ARG A 61 -10.91 18.69 19.66
#